data_AF-A0A813RPP2-F1
#
_entry.id   AF-A0A813RPP2-F1
#
_cell.length_a   1.000
_cell.length_b   1.000
_cell.length_c   1.000
_cell.angle_alpha   90.00
_cell.angle_beta   90.00
_cell.angle_gamma   90.00
#
_symmetry.space_group_name_H-M   'P 1'
#
loop_
_entity.id
_entity.type
_entity.pdbx_description
1 polymer ?
#
loop_
_entity_poly.entity_id
_entity_poly.type
_entity_poly.pdbx_seq_one_letter_code
_entity_poly.pdbx_strand_id
1 'polypeptide(L)'
;MGAALNNIPVEKIDELGNITPNRAEWLTSHADASDLSAVEVERLWNRFRNLTGSNNKATLQPDTDALPEELGNDVFVKNLLNHFPRLKTDDSAISFGYFISVMKWFDEVKLHRKLEAIFLYLNNGDPINAVFLAKLLKHMYPNKNSTQVKELSEEIMRDLGTVETGRLNQQEFVDGVLKFISREELEDILEFHIIPPDVLEEIDKLPGLPLPPISTHDHDTADDVGINLVNDDQTKQIAVQLAKKNWRKLALALGFLEYDIEAYKVQNKYNDAATIYELLELWRDQESTMATTTRLKEYLRQCGFETVTKVLK
;
A
#
# COMPACT_ATOMS: atom_id res chain seq x y z
N MET A 1 -25.93 2.88 -10.53
CA MET A 1 -24.63 2.26 -10.23
C MET A 1 -23.56 3.31 -10.47
N GLY A 2 -22.93 3.78 -9.39
CA GLY A 2 -22.09 4.99 -9.38
C GLY A 2 -20.84 4.88 -10.26
N ALA A 3 -20.59 5.94 -11.02
CA ALA A 3 -19.58 6.02 -12.09
C ALA A 3 -18.16 6.39 -11.63
N ALA A 4 -17.86 6.38 -10.33
CA ALA A 4 -16.60 6.93 -9.82
C ALA A 4 -15.38 6.05 -10.17
N LEU A 5 -15.47 4.73 -9.95
CA LEU A 5 -14.39 3.78 -10.24
C LEU A 5 -14.58 3.03 -11.57
N ASN A 6 -15.78 3.04 -12.15
CA ASN A 6 -16.08 2.40 -13.45
C ASN A 6 -15.43 3.09 -14.66
N ASN A 7 -14.92 4.31 -14.48
CA ASN A 7 -14.22 5.08 -15.52
C ASN A 7 -12.69 5.00 -15.39
N ILE A 8 -12.18 4.16 -14.51
CA ILE A 8 -10.74 3.91 -14.42
C ILE A 8 -10.32 3.14 -15.69
N PRO A 9 -9.36 3.64 -16.49
CA PRO A 9 -8.89 2.93 -17.67
C PRO A 9 -8.12 1.67 -17.26
N VAL A 10 -8.80 0.52 -17.29
CA VAL A 10 -8.25 -0.78 -16.88
C VAL A 10 -7.87 -1.71 -18.05
N GLU A 11 -8.09 -1.28 -19.28
CA GLU A 11 -7.97 -2.15 -20.47
C GLU A 11 -6.56 -2.71 -20.71
N LYS A 12 -5.50 -1.92 -20.44
CA LYS A 12 -4.10 -2.38 -20.57
C LYS A 12 -3.64 -3.28 -19.42
N ILE A 13 -4.38 -3.27 -18.32
CA ILE A 13 -3.97 -3.87 -17.04
C ILE A 13 -4.52 -5.30 -16.90
N ASP A 14 -5.68 -5.59 -17.52
CA ASP A 14 -6.28 -6.93 -17.57
C ASP A 14 -5.36 -7.99 -18.21
N GLU A 15 -4.51 -7.58 -19.16
CA GLU A 15 -3.67 -8.49 -19.94
C GLU A 15 -2.41 -8.97 -19.17
N LEU A 16 -2.05 -8.29 -18.07
CA LEU A 16 -0.85 -8.57 -17.29
C LEU A 16 -1.03 -9.67 -16.23
N GLY A 17 -2.26 -10.19 -16.05
CA GLY A 17 -2.61 -11.19 -15.04
C GLY A 17 -1.95 -12.57 -15.19
N ASN A 18 -1.25 -12.83 -16.30
CA ASN A 18 -0.62 -14.11 -16.61
C ASN A 18 0.89 -14.17 -16.34
N ILE A 19 1.52 -13.08 -15.90
CA ILE A 19 2.96 -13.03 -15.62
C ILE A 19 3.19 -13.17 -14.12
N THR A 20 4.17 -14.00 -13.73
CA THR A 20 4.47 -14.26 -12.32
C THR A 20 4.94 -12.98 -11.61
N PRO A 21 4.32 -12.58 -10.47
CA PRO A 21 4.53 -11.27 -9.85
C PRO A 21 5.92 -10.97 -9.26
N ASN A 22 6.86 -11.92 -9.32
CA ASN A 22 8.24 -11.78 -8.82
C ASN A 22 9.30 -11.64 -9.93
N ARG A 23 8.93 -11.17 -11.13
CA ARG A 23 9.90 -10.86 -12.20
C ARG A 23 10.06 -9.36 -12.34
N ALA A 24 11.28 -8.86 -12.53
CA ALA A 24 11.54 -7.45 -12.82
C ALA A 24 10.72 -6.92 -14.02
N GLU A 25 10.49 -7.80 -15.01
CA GLU A 25 9.63 -7.54 -16.17
C GLU A 25 8.17 -7.29 -15.77
N TRP A 26 7.67 -7.94 -14.72
CA TRP A 26 6.30 -7.75 -14.22
C TRP A 26 6.11 -6.36 -13.60
N LEU A 27 7.04 -5.90 -12.76
CA LEU A 27 6.99 -4.55 -12.19
C LEU A 27 7.09 -3.48 -13.27
N THR A 28 8.01 -3.67 -14.23
CA THR A 28 8.19 -2.75 -15.35
C THR A 28 6.92 -2.68 -16.21
N SER A 29 6.29 -3.83 -16.48
CA SER A 29 5.04 -3.87 -17.26
C SER A 29 3.88 -3.15 -16.55
N HIS A 30 3.78 -3.25 -15.23
CA HIS A 30 2.77 -2.52 -14.45
C HIS A 30 3.09 -1.03 -14.37
N ALA A 31 4.37 -0.64 -14.28
CA ALA A 31 4.81 0.76 -14.34
C ALA A 31 4.41 1.40 -15.66
N ASP A 32 4.73 0.74 -16.78
CA ASP A 32 4.37 1.20 -18.12
C ASP A 32 2.85 1.26 -18.34
N ALA A 33 2.10 0.27 -17.85
CA ALA A 33 0.65 0.22 -18.03
C ALA A 33 -0.11 1.22 -17.15
N SER A 34 0.42 1.55 -15.97
CA SER A 34 -0.20 2.47 -15.02
C SER A 34 0.32 3.90 -15.13
N ASP A 35 1.40 4.15 -15.88
CA ASP A 35 2.09 5.44 -15.93
C ASP A 35 2.46 5.90 -14.52
N LEU A 36 3.09 4.97 -13.79
CA LEU A 36 3.72 5.18 -12.48
C LEU A 36 5.19 4.75 -12.61
N SER A 37 6.03 5.29 -11.75
CA SER A 37 7.41 4.82 -11.61
C SER A 37 7.47 3.38 -11.08
N ALA A 38 8.56 2.67 -11.39
CA ALA A 38 8.80 1.34 -10.83
C ALA A 38 8.79 1.34 -9.30
N VAL A 39 9.25 2.43 -8.66
CA VAL A 39 9.27 2.59 -7.20
C VAL A 39 7.85 2.69 -6.62
N GLU A 40 6.96 3.45 -7.27
CA GLU A 40 5.55 3.55 -6.89
C GLU A 40 4.86 2.19 -7.02
N VAL A 41 5.06 1.50 -8.15
CA VAL A 41 4.48 0.17 -8.38
C VAL A 41 4.99 -0.85 -7.36
N GLU A 42 6.29 -0.86 -7.06
CA GLU A 42 6.88 -1.75 -6.07
C GLU A 42 6.31 -1.49 -4.68
N ARG A 43 6.16 -0.21 -4.30
CA ARG A 43 5.54 0.18 -3.03
C ARG A 43 4.08 -0.30 -2.95
N LEU A 44 3.31 -0.10 -4.02
CA LEU A 44 1.93 -0.57 -4.10
C LEU A 44 1.88 -2.11 -4.04
N TRP A 45 2.83 -2.80 -4.65
CA TRP A 45 2.92 -4.26 -4.58
C TRP A 45 3.18 -4.74 -3.16
N ASN A 46 4.09 -4.08 -2.43
CA ASN A 46 4.34 -4.39 -1.02
C ASN A 46 3.08 -4.19 -0.16
N ARG A 47 2.34 -3.09 -0.38
CA ARG A 47 1.06 -2.86 0.30
C ARG A 47 0.01 -3.89 -0.06
N PHE A 48 -0.10 -4.26 -1.33
CA PHE A 48 -1.02 -5.29 -1.80
C PHE A 48 -0.71 -6.66 -1.17
N ARG A 49 0.57 -7.05 -1.11
CA ARG A 49 1.00 -8.28 -0.43
C ARG A 49 0.66 -8.28 1.06
N ASN A 50 0.82 -7.14 1.73
CA ASN A 50 0.42 -7.01 3.14
C ASN A 50 -1.10 -7.20 3.33
N LEU A 51 -1.90 -6.88 2.31
CA LEU A 51 -3.35 -7.10 2.32
C LEU A 51 -3.76 -8.54 1.97
N THR A 52 -2.96 -9.27 1.19
CA THR A 52 -3.26 -10.66 0.77
C THR A 52 -2.58 -11.73 1.63
N GLY A 53 -1.70 -11.32 2.54
CA GLY A 53 -0.79 -12.21 3.28
C GLY A 53 0.27 -12.86 2.39
N SER A 54 0.92 -13.91 2.91
CA SER A 54 2.02 -14.65 2.24
C SER A 54 1.63 -15.38 0.95
N ASN A 55 0.38 -15.23 0.49
CA ASN A 55 -0.05 -15.75 -0.79
C ASN A 55 0.53 -14.84 -1.87
N ASN A 56 1.60 -15.27 -2.54
CA ASN A 56 2.23 -14.60 -3.70
C ASN A 56 1.31 -14.54 -4.95
N LYS A 57 0.00 -14.39 -4.75
CA LYS A 57 -1.00 -14.25 -5.80
C LYS A 57 -1.15 -12.77 -6.12
N ALA A 58 -1.24 -12.43 -7.40
CA ALA A 58 -1.56 -11.07 -7.86
C ALA A 58 -3.07 -10.75 -7.74
N THR A 59 -3.77 -11.40 -6.80
CA THR A 59 -5.21 -11.26 -6.59
C THR A 59 -5.57 -11.19 -5.10
N LEU A 60 -6.48 -10.28 -4.78
CA LEU A 60 -7.06 -10.06 -3.47
C LEU A 60 -8.52 -10.50 -3.50
N GLN A 61 -8.93 -11.36 -2.57
CA GLN A 61 -10.32 -11.76 -2.40
C GLN A 61 -10.87 -11.18 -1.09
N PRO A 62 -11.73 -10.15 -1.14
CA PRO A 62 -12.18 -9.44 0.07
C PRO A 62 -13.02 -10.29 1.04
N ASP A 63 -13.69 -11.34 0.55
CA ASP A 63 -14.72 -12.08 1.30
C ASP A 63 -14.25 -13.42 1.90
N THR A 64 -13.01 -13.86 1.65
CA THR A 64 -12.56 -15.25 1.87
C THR A 64 -11.32 -15.40 2.77
N ASP A 65 -11.13 -14.50 3.75
CA ASP A 65 -10.09 -14.61 4.81
C ASP A 65 -8.66 -14.12 4.47
N ALA A 66 -8.49 -13.31 3.41
CA ALA A 66 -7.16 -12.81 3.03
C ALA A 66 -6.70 -11.52 3.76
N LEU A 67 -7.64 -10.73 4.29
CA LEU A 67 -7.33 -9.47 4.94
C LEU A 67 -6.84 -9.69 6.39
N PRO A 68 -5.88 -8.90 6.89
CA PRO A 68 -5.54 -8.86 8.31
C PRO A 68 -6.79 -8.69 9.18
N GLU A 69 -6.86 -9.38 10.33
CA GLU A 69 -8.07 -9.44 11.19
C GLU A 69 -8.66 -8.05 11.53
N GLU A 70 -7.79 -7.07 11.74
CA GLU A 70 -8.17 -5.67 12.02
C GLU A 70 -8.92 -5.04 10.84
N LEU A 71 -8.45 -5.26 9.61
CA LEU A 71 -9.05 -4.73 8.38
C LEU A 71 -10.24 -5.57 7.92
N GLY A 72 -10.16 -6.88 8.13
CA GLY A 72 -11.22 -7.84 7.80
C GLY A 72 -12.47 -7.70 8.67
N ASN A 73 -12.42 -6.95 9.78
CA ASN A 73 -13.59 -6.66 10.61
C ASN A 73 -14.13 -5.23 10.43
N ASP A 74 -13.39 -4.36 9.75
CA ASP A 74 -13.78 -2.98 9.53
C ASP A 74 -14.84 -2.87 8.41
N VAL A 75 -16.00 -2.28 8.76
CA VAL A 75 -17.13 -2.13 7.84
C VAL A 75 -16.81 -1.15 6.71
N PHE A 76 -16.02 -0.11 6.96
CA PHE A 76 -15.61 0.85 5.95
C PHE A 76 -14.63 0.24 4.96
N VAL A 77 -13.66 -0.56 5.44
CA VAL A 77 -12.70 -1.26 4.57
C VAL A 77 -13.45 -2.23 3.64
N LYS A 78 -14.37 -3.04 4.17
CA LYS A 78 -15.19 -3.94 3.35
C LYS A 78 -16.00 -3.20 2.30
N ASN A 79 -16.70 -2.13 2.70
CA ASN A 79 -17.49 -1.33 1.78
C ASN A 79 -16.63 -0.67 0.70
N LEU A 80 -15.43 -0.18 1.05
CA LEU A 80 -14.49 0.37 0.10
C LEU A 80 -14.06 -0.69 -0.92
N LEU A 81 -13.60 -1.86 -0.45
CA LEU A 81 -13.16 -2.95 -1.32
C LEU A 81 -14.29 -3.49 -2.21
N ASN A 82 -15.55 -3.41 -1.78
CA ASN A 82 -16.70 -3.78 -2.62
C ASN A 82 -16.88 -2.89 -3.85
N HIS A 83 -16.30 -1.69 -3.85
CA HIS A 83 -16.34 -0.80 -5.00
C HIS A 83 -15.13 -0.94 -5.93
N PHE A 84 -14.12 -1.74 -5.56
CA PHE A 84 -12.97 -1.98 -6.44
C PHE A 84 -13.41 -2.81 -7.65
N PRO A 85 -12.87 -2.52 -8.85
CA PRO A 85 -13.11 -3.36 -10.02
C PRO A 85 -12.79 -4.84 -9.75
N ARG A 86 -13.57 -5.74 -10.35
CA ARG A 86 -13.46 -7.20 -10.19
C ARG A 86 -12.97 -7.83 -11.47
N LEU A 87 -12.17 -8.89 -11.35
CA LEU A 87 -11.65 -9.61 -12.50
C LEU A 87 -12.82 -10.16 -13.31
N LYS A 88 -12.82 -9.95 -14.62
CA LYS A 88 -13.85 -10.51 -15.52
C LYS A 88 -13.96 -12.04 -15.45
N THR A 89 -12.86 -12.70 -15.08
CA THR A 89 -12.78 -14.15 -14.94
C THR A 89 -13.16 -14.64 -13.54
N ASP A 90 -13.20 -13.76 -12.54
CA ASP A 90 -13.53 -14.06 -11.14
C ASP A 90 -14.05 -12.80 -10.44
N ASP A 91 -15.38 -12.69 -10.35
CA ASP A 91 -16.08 -11.54 -9.75
C ASP A 91 -15.80 -11.36 -8.24
N SER A 92 -15.15 -12.33 -7.59
CA SER A 92 -14.73 -12.24 -6.19
C SER A 92 -13.33 -11.68 -5.99
N ALA A 93 -12.55 -11.54 -7.07
CA ALA A 93 -11.14 -11.20 -7.01
C ALA A 93 -10.85 -9.80 -7.58
N ILE A 94 -9.97 -9.08 -6.89
CA ILE A 94 -9.38 -7.81 -7.30
C ILE A 94 -7.95 -8.12 -7.74
N SER A 95 -7.57 -7.76 -8.97
CA SER A 95 -6.18 -7.90 -9.40
C SER A 95 -5.29 -6.81 -8.81
N PHE A 96 -3.98 -7.08 -8.72
CA PHE A 96 -3.02 -6.04 -8.36
C PHE A 96 -3.09 -4.83 -9.30
N GLY A 97 -3.31 -5.09 -10.59
CA GLY A 97 -3.53 -4.06 -11.57
C GLY A 97 -4.68 -3.11 -11.23
N TYR A 98 -5.85 -3.65 -10.88
CA TYR A 98 -6.99 -2.83 -10.44
C TYR A 98 -6.71 -2.09 -9.15
N PHE A 99 -5.98 -2.72 -8.23
CA PHE A 99 -5.52 -2.05 -7.03
C PHE A 99 -4.65 -0.83 -7.36
N ILE A 100 -3.65 -0.96 -8.25
CA ILE A 100 -2.83 0.17 -8.70
C ILE A 100 -3.70 1.29 -9.27
N SER A 101 -4.63 0.95 -10.16
CA SER A 101 -5.44 1.97 -10.81
C SER A 101 -6.33 2.74 -9.82
N VAL A 102 -6.85 2.07 -8.79
CA VAL A 102 -7.60 2.74 -7.72
C VAL A 102 -6.69 3.60 -6.84
N MET A 103 -5.48 3.14 -6.50
CA MET A 103 -4.51 3.93 -5.72
C MET A 103 -4.05 5.17 -6.48
N LYS A 104 -3.73 5.05 -7.77
CA LYS A 104 -3.43 6.18 -8.65
C LYS A 104 -4.58 7.17 -8.73
N TRP A 105 -5.82 6.67 -8.84
CA TRP A 105 -7.00 7.52 -8.79
C TRP A 105 -7.09 8.30 -7.47
N PHE A 106 -6.82 7.69 -6.32
CA PHE A 106 -6.83 8.40 -5.03
C PHE A 106 -5.77 9.50 -4.94
N ASP A 107 -4.62 9.31 -5.58
CA ASP A 107 -3.52 10.28 -5.64
C ASP A 107 -3.89 11.50 -6.52
N GLU A 108 -4.40 11.26 -7.73
CA GLU A 108 -4.61 12.32 -8.73
C GLU A 108 -5.97 13.03 -8.61
N VAL A 109 -6.98 12.39 -8.02
CA VAL A 109 -8.35 12.87 -8.10
C VAL A 109 -8.57 14.10 -7.22
N LYS A 110 -9.26 15.10 -7.78
CA LYS A 110 -9.63 16.35 -7.08
C LYS A 110 -10.59 16.10 -5.92
N LEU A 111 -10.48 16.93 -4.89
CA LEU A 111 -11.28 16.89 -3.65
C LEU A 111 -12.78 16.60 -3.89
N HIS A 112 -13.43 17.34 -4.79
CA HIS A 112 -14.88 17.20 -5.02
C HIS A 112 -15.26 15.77 -5.43
N ARG A 113 -14.46 15.13 -6.30
CA ARG A 113 -14.67 13.75 -6.72
C ARG A 113 -14.31 12.75 -5.62
N LYS A 114 -13.35 13.06 -4.72
CA LYS A 114 -13.12 12.26 -3.50
C LYS A 114 -14.38 12.24 -2.63
N LEU A 115 -15.03 13.39 -2.41
CA LEU A 115 -16.26 13.48 -1.61
C LEU A 115 -17.42 12.71 -2.25
N GLU A 116 -17.59 12.80 -3.57
CA GLU A 116 -18.57 12.00 -4.31
C GLU A 116 -18.34 10.49 -4.14
N ALA A 117 -17.08 10.06 -4.17
CA ALA A 117 -16.72 8.66 -3.97
C ALA A 117 -16.92 8.22 -2.52
N ILE A 118 -16.61 9.06 -1.53
CA ILE A 118 -16.93 8.79 -0.11
C ILE A 118 -18.43 8.56 0.06
N PHE A 119 -19.28 9.40 -0.53
CA PHE A 119 -20.74 9.19 -0.49
C PHE A 119 -21.13 7.82 -1.08
N LEU A 120 -20.54 7.46 -2.22
CA LEU A 120 -20.76 6.16 -2.86
C LEU A 120 -20.33 5.01 -1.94
N TYR A 121 -19.14 5.07 -1.33
CA TYR A 121 -18.61 4.00 -0.47
C TYR A 121 -19.38 3.86 0.84
N LEU A 122 -19.90 4.97 1.37
CA LEU A 122 -20.69 4.93 2.60
C LEU A 122 -22.02 4.21 2.37
N ASN A 123 -22.73 4.50 1.28
CA ASN A 123 -24.12 4.06 1.13
C ASN A 123 -24.47 3.43 -0.23
N ASN A 124 -23.48 2.88 -0.95
CA ASN A 124 -23.63 2.32 -2.30
C ASN A 124 -24.28 3.27 -3.32
N GLY A 125 -24.21 4.57 -3.06
CA GLY A 125 -24.82 5.63 -3.88
C GLY A 125 -26.30 5.86 -3.62
N ASP A 126 -26.91 5.14 -2.68
CA ASP A 126 -28.27 5.43 -2.24
C ASP A 126 -28.30 6.72 -1.39
N PRO A 127 -29.45 7.40 -1.29
CA PRO A 127 -29.60 8.54 -0.39
C PRO A 127 -29.41 8.14 1.08
N ILE A 128 -28.60 8.92 1.80
CA ILE A 128 -28.33 8.73 3.23
C ILE A 128 -29.54 9.25 4.03
N ASN A 129 -29.97 8.52 5.04
CA ASN A 129 -31.02 8.97 5.96
C ASN A 129 -30.54 8.88 7.42
N ALA A 130 -31.26 9.52 8.34
CA ALA A 130 -30.87 9.59 9.75
C ALA A 130 -30.73 8.21 10.42
N VAL A 131 -31.49 7.22 9.98
CA VAL A 131 -31.43 5.84 10.51
C VAL A 131 -30.14 5.14 10.05
N PHE A 132 -29.78 5.31 8.78
CA PHE A 132 -28.53 4.79 8.23
C PHE A 132 -27.32 5.48 8.87
N LEU A 133 -27.32 6.82 8.96
CA LEU A 133 -26.26 7.58 9.59
C LEU A 133 -26.09 7.21 11.08
N ALA A 134 -27.18 6.98 11.80
CA ALA A 134 -27.13 6.48 13.18
C ALA A 134 -26.39 5.13 13.28
N LYS A 135 -26.57 4.22 12.32
CA LYS A 135 -25.83 2.94 12.31
C LYS A 135 -24.33 3.16 12.15
N LEU A 136 -23.91 4.05 11.24
CA LEU A 136 -22.51 4.40 11.05
C LEU A 136 -21.91 5.07 12.29
N LEU A 137 -22.61 6.06 12.86
CA LEU A 137 -22.17 6.76 14.06
C LEU A 137 -22.06 5.83 15.28
N LYS A 138 -22.92 4.82 15.39
CA LYS A 138 -22.80 3.82 16.46
C LYS A 138 -21.53 2.98 16.33
N HIS A 139 -21.07 2.74 15.11
CA HIS A 139 -19.81 2.06 14.86
C HIS A 139 -18.61 2.95 15.19
N MET A 140 -18.65 4.23 14.82
CA MET A 140 -17.57 5.20 15.11
C MET A 140 -17.51 5.60 16.60
N TYR A 141 -18.66 5.63 17.28
CA TYR A 141 -18.78 6.06 18.68
C TYR A 141 -19.46 4.96 19.52
N PRO A 142 -18.80 3.81 19.75
CA PRO A 142 -19.40 2.65 20.42
C PRO A 142 -19.92 2.98 21.83
N ASN A 143 -19.28 3.95 22.49
CA ASN A 143 -19.61 4.39 23.85
C ASN A 143 -20.87 5.26 23.94
N LYS A 144 -21.37 5.83 22.84
CA LYS A 144 -22.61 6.63 22.84
C LYS A 144 -23.83 5.71 22.89
N ASN A 145 -24.84 6.07 23.68
CA ASN A 145 -26.10 5.30 23.72
C ASN A 145 -26.96 5.55 22.47
N SER A 146 -27.98 4.72 22.26
CA SER A 146 -28.83 4.81 21.05
C SER A 146 -29.56 6.14 20.91
N THR A 147 -29.92 6.80 22.01
CA THR A 147 -30.57 8.11 21.99
C THR A 147 -29.60 9.19 21.54
N GLN A 148 -28.40 9.23 22.11
CA GLN A 148 -27.35 10.18 21.74
C GLN A 148 -26.92 10.03 20.27
N VAL A 149 -26.83 8.80 19.78
CA VAL A 149 -26.49 8.53 18.38
C VAL A 149 -27.61 8.98 17.44
N LYS A 150 -28.87 8.79 17.83
CA LYS A 150 -30.03 9.26 17.07
C LYS A 150 -30.10 10.79 17.02
N GLU A 151 -29.92 11.46 18.15
CA GLU A 151 -29.91 12.93 18.22
C GLU A 151 -28.79 13.50 17.35
N LEU A 152 -27.58 12.93 17.44
CA LEU A 152 -26.45 13.34 16.61
C LEU A 152 -26.70 13.09 15.11
N SER A 153 -27.34 11.98 14.74
CA SER A 153 -27.65 11.71 13.33
C SER A 153 -28.70 12.67 12.78
N GLU A 154 -29.70 13.04 13.57
CA GLU A 154 -30.72 14.03 13.21
C GLU A 154 -30.13 15.45 13.12
N GLU A 155 -29.17 15.79 13.97
CA GLU A 155 -28.41 17.05 13.91
C GLU A 155 -27.58 17.13 12.63
N ILE A 156 -26.73 16.12 12.35
CA ILE A 156 -25.91 16.08 11.14
C ILE A 156 -26.76 16.11 9.87
N MET A 157 -27.88 15.38 9.82
CA MET A 157 -28.77 15.38 8.66
C MET A 157 -29.40 16.76 8.40
N ARG A 158 -29.70 17.52 9.47
CA ARG A 158 -30.26 18.87 9.37
C ARG A 158 -29.21 19.88 8.93
N ASP A 159 -27.98 19.68 9.35
CA ASP A 159 -26.86 20.53 9.02
C ASP A 159 -26.42 20.32 7.56
N LEU A 160 -26.24 19.07 7.15
CA LEU A 160 -25.78 18.70 5.81
C LEU A 160 -26.86 18.80 4.71
N GLY A 161 -28.14 18.62 5.06
CA GLY A 161 -29.22 18.42 4.08
C GLY A 161 -30.39 19.38 4.21
N THR A 162 -31.35 19.26 3.29
CA THR A 162 -32.62 19.97 3.35
C THR A 162 -33.60 19.22 4.26
N VAL A 163 -34.16 19.91 5.26
CA VAL A 163 -35.12 19.36 6.26
C VAL A 163 -36.35 18.71 5.59
N GLU A 164 -36.64 19.07 4.35
CA GLU A 164 -37.87 18.72 3.65
C GLU A 164 -37.97 17.24 3.21
N THR A 165 -36.85 16.58 2.88
CA THR A 165 -36.89 15.21 2.34
C THR A 165 -36.48 14.14 3.37
N GLY A 166 -35.80 14.53 4.44
CA GLY A 166 -35.22 13.61 5.43
C GLY A 166 -34.16 12.67 4.85
N ARG A 167 -33.66 12.96 3.64
CA ARG A 167 -32.66 12.16 2.91
C ARG A 167 -31.63 13.09 2.29
N LEU A 168 -30.38 12.66 2.30
CA LEU A 168 -29.24 13.39 1.77
C LEU A 168 -28.77 12.67 0.49
N ASN A 169 -28.92 13.33 -0.65
CA ASN A 169 -28.36 12.84 -1.90
C ASN A 169 -26.86 13.21 -2.03
N GLN A 170 -26.19 12.72 -3.09
CA GLN A 170 -24.76 12.92 -3.28
C GLN A 170 -24.36 14.40 -3.35
N GLN A 171 -25.11 15.22 -4.08
CA GLN A 171 -24.81 16.64 -4.23
C GLN A 171 -24.99 17.38 -2.90
N GLU A 172 -26.10 17.12 -2.20
CA GLU A 172 -26.35 17.71 -0.87
C GLU A 172 -25.27 17.31 0.13
N PHE A 173 -24.80 16.06 0.10
CA PHE A 173 -23.69 15.62 0.94
C PHE A 173 -22.41 16.39 0.65
N VAL A 174 -22.02 16.50 -0.63
CA VAL A 174 -20.79 17.19 -1.02
C VAL A 174 -20.84 18.66 -0.65
N ASP A 175 -21.95 19.35 -0.97
CA ASP A 175 -22.14 20.77 -0.65
C ASP A 175 -22.22 21.00 0.86
N GLY A 176 -22.89 20.09 1.58
CA GLY A 176 -22.95 20.09 3.04
C GLY A 176 -21.56 20.00 3.65
N VAL A 177 -20.78 18.98 3.30
CA VAL A 177 -19.42 18.78 3.84
C VAL A 177 -18.53 19.99 3.57
N LEU A 178 -18.56 20.53 2.35
CA LEU A 178 -17.77 21.71 1.96
C LEU A 178 -18.20 23.01 2.68
N LYS A 179 -19.41 23.04 3.27
CA LYS A 179 -19.91 24.16 4.07
C LYS A 179 -19.43 24.10 5.52
N PHE A 180 -19.26 22.90 6.09
CA PHE A 180 -18.89 22.73 7.50
C PHE A 180 -17.39 22.55 7.72
N ILE A 181 -16.69 21.92 6.78
CA ILE A 181 -15.27 21.65 6.88
C ILE A 181 -14.57 22.51 5.82
N SER A 182 -13.52 23.21 6.23
CA SER A 182 -12.79 24.06 5.30
C SER A 182 -12.14 23.20 4.20
N ARG A 183 -11.98 23.78 3.00
CA ARG A 183 -11.33 23.09 1.89
C ARG A 183 -9.90 22.63 2.26
N GLU A 184 -9.16 23.47 2.97
CA GLU A 184 -7.78 23.18 3.41
C GLU A 184 -7.75 21.96 4.35
N GLU A 185 -8.64 21.93 5.35
CA GLU A 185 -8.76 20.81 6.28
C GLU A 185 -9.20 19.52 5.57
N LEU A 186 -10.11 19.62 4.59
CA LEU A 186 -10.50 18.46 3.78
C LEU A 186 -9.39 17.98 2.86
N GLU A 187 -8.60 18.88 2.29
CA GLU A 187 -7.45 18.54 1.45
C GLU A 187 -6.36 17.84 2.27
N ASP A 188 -6.12 18.29 3.49
CA ASP A 188 -5.19 17.68 4.46
C ASP A 188 -5.68 16.28 4.92
N ILE A 189 -6.93 16.16 5.36
CA ILE A 189 -7.49 14.87 5.85
C ILE A 189 -7.60 13.83 4.72
N LEU A 190 -7.88 14.27 3.49
CA LEU A 190 -8.03 13.39 2.32
C LEU A 190 -6.78 13.34 1.44
N GLU A 191 -5.66 13.85 1.95
CA GLU A 191 -4.38 13.77 1.28
C GLU A 191 -3.95 12.31 1.18
N PHE A 192 -3.60 11.91 -0.03
CA PHE A 192 -3.11 10.57 -0.31
C PHE A 192 -2.03 10.70 -1.36
N HIS A 193 -0.85 10.18 -1.05
CA HIS A 193 0.27 10.09 -1.98
C HIS A 193 0.73 8.64 -2.02
N ILE A 194 0.94 8.09 -3.21
CA ILE A 194 1.49 6.74 -3.33
C ILE A 194 2.85 6.67 -2.62
N ILE A 195 3.71 7.67 -2.84
CA ILE A 195 4.93 7.91 -2.06
C ILE A 195 4.71 9.14 -1.17
N PRO A 196 4.59 8.98 0.16
CA PRO A 196 4.36 10.10 1.04
C PRO A 196 5.59 11.02 1.11
N PRO A 197 5.38 12.32 1.35
CA PRO A 197 6.41 13.34 1.20
C PRO A 197 7.59 13.16 2.16
N ASP A 198 7.35 12.61 3.34
CA ASP A 198 8.36 12.29 4.34
C ASP A 198 9.41 11.29 3.81
N VAL A 199 8.98 10.31 3.01
CA VAL A 199 9.88 9.35 2.37
C VAL A 199 10.72 10.01 1.28
N LEU A 200 10.13 10.94 0.50
CA LEU A 200 10.89 11.71 -0.50
C LEU A 200 11.95 12.59 0.18
N GLU A 201 11.59 13.23 1.29
CA GLU A 201 12.54 14.02 2.09
C GLU A 201 13.65 13.16 2.70
N GLU A 202 13.36 11.95 3.16
CA GLU A 202 14.38 11.03 3.68
C GLU A 202 15.31 10.50 2.58
N ILE A 203 14.77 10.22 1.40
CA ILE A 203 15.56 9.84 0.21
C ILE A 203 16.49 10.99 -0.20
N ASP A 204 16.01 12.23 -0.20
CA ASP A 204 16.82 13.43 -0.50
C ASP A 204 17.91 13.69 0.54
N LYS A 205 17.69 13.26 1.80
CA LYS A 205 18.66 13.36 2.90
C LYS A 205 19.68 12.23 2.87
N LEU A 206 19.46 11.15 2.11
CA LEU A 206 20.45 10.10 1.92
C LEU A 206 21.50 10.56 0.90
N PRO A 207 22.80 10.44 1.21
CA PRO A 207 23.85 10.80 0.26
C PRO A 207 23.79 9.89 -0.96
N GLY A 208 23.20 10.41 -2.05
CA GLY A 208 23.29 9.93 -3.43
C GLY A 208 23.36 8.42 -3.59
N LEU A 209 22.22 7.72 -3.46
CA LEU A 209 22.08 6.42 -4.10
C LEU A 209 22.26 6.64 -5.61
N PRO A 210 23.19 5.94 -6.29
CA PRO A 210 23.14 5.90 -7.73
C PRO A 210 21.83 5.20 -8.11
N LEU A 211 20.93 5.95 -8.74
CA LEU A 211 19.85 5.37 -9.52
C LEU A 211 20.48 4.32 -10.47
N PRO A 212 19.82 3.17 -10.69
CA PRO A 212 20.34 2.17 -11.59
C PRO A 212 20.65 2.83 -12.95
N PRO A 213 21.81 2.55 -13.57
CA PRO A 213 21.99 2.93 -14.95
C PRO A 213 20.86 2.27 -15.74
N ILE A 214 20.05 3.10 -16.40
CA ILE A 214 19.10 2.65 -17.40
C ILE A 214 19.96 2.00 -18.48
N SER A 215 20.07 0.67 -18.45
CA SER A 215 20.72 -0.10 -19.51
C SER A 215 19.84 -0.03 -20.75
N THR A 216 20.00 1.05 -21.51
CA THR A 216 19.74 1.02 -22.94
C THR A 216 20.84 0.20 -23.60
N HIS A 217 20.45 -0.81 -24.40
CA HIS A 217 21.20 -1.62 -25.37
C HIS A 217 21.06 -3.12 -25.09
N ASP A 218 20.27 -3.80 -25.92
CA ASP A 218 20.64 -4.40 -27.23
C ASP A 218 21.29 -5.76 -27.09
N HIS A 219 20.94 -6.61 -28.05
CA HIS A 219 21.25 -8.01 -28.22
C HIS A 219 22.69 -8.48 -27.89
N ASP A 220 22.73 -9.76 -27.51
CA ASP A 220 23.82 -10.74 -27.65
C ASP A 220 25.10 -10.54 -26.82
N THR A 221 25.28 -11.39 -25.81
CA THR A 221 26.15 -12.58 -25.91
C THR A 221 26.13 -13.36 -24.60
N ALA A 222 26.07 -14.68 -24.71
CA ALA A 222 26.25 -15.60 -23.60
C ALA A 222 27.72 -15.57 -23.15
N ASP A 223 27.97 -15.24 -21.89
CA ASP A 223 29.17 -15.66 -21.17
C ASP A 223 28.86 -15.88 -19.68
N ASP A 224 29.30 -17.05 -19.22
CA ASP A 224 29.18 -17.63 -17.89
C ASP A 224 30.02 -16.84 -16.87
N VAL A 225 29.41 -15.85 -16.21
CA VAL A 225 29.94 -15.22 -15.00
C VAL A 225 29.10 -15.69 -13.82
N GLY A 226 29.67 -16.59 -13.01
CA GLY A 226 29.02 -17.15 -11.83
C GLY A 226 28.45 -16.07 -10.92
N ILE A 227 27.12 -15.94 -10.91
CA ILE A 227 26.38 -15.04 -10.02
C ILE A 227 26.48 -15.63 -8.60
N ASN A 228 27.34 -15.06 -7.76
CA ASN A 228 27.44 -15.45 -6.35
C ASN A 228 26.26 -14.87 -5.56
N LEU A 229 25.20 -15.66 -5.42
CA LEU A 229 24.02 -15.34 -4.61
C LEU A 229 24.32 -15.44 -3.11
N VAL A 230 23.63 -14.61 -2.32
CA VAL A 230 23.72 -14.66 -0.85
C VAL A 230 23.02 -15.91 -0.32
N ASN A 231 23.75 -16.77 0.37
CA ASN A 231 23.20 -18.01 0.95
C ASN A 231 22.72 -17.83 2.40
N ASP A 232 21.89 -18.76 2.90
CA ASP A 232 21.30 -18.71 4.24
C ASP A 232 22.33 -18.60 5.36
N ASP A 233 23.46 -19.30 5.21
CA ASP A 233 24.50 -19.34 6.23
C ASP A 233 25.19 -17.97 6.36
N GLN A 234 25.42 -17.30 5.23
CA GLN A 234 25.89 -15.92 5.19
C GLN A 234 24.88 -14.97 5.83
N THR A 235 23.59 -15.10 5.52
CA THR A 235 22.52 -14.27 6.09
C THR A 235 22.45 -14.39 7.62
N LYS A 236 22.51 -15.63 8.16
CA LYS A 236 22.52 -15.89 9.61
C LYS A 236 23.74 -15.29 10.29
N GLN A 237 24.92 -15.47 9.69
CA GLN A 237 26.16 -14.95 10.26
C GLN A 237 26.21 -13.43 10.27
N ILE A 238 25.69 -12.78 9.22
CA ILE A 238 25.56 -11.31 9.15
C ILE A 238 24.60 -10.81 10.23
N ALA A 239 23.43 -11.43 10.36
CA ALA A 239 22.42 -11.05 11.35
C ALA A 239 22.97 -11.10 12.79
N VAL A 240 23.70 -12.17 13.15
CA VAL A 240 24.33 -12.31 14.46
C VAL A 240 25.40 -11.23 14.70
N GLN A 241 26.18 -10.85 13.69
CA GLN A 241 27.21 -9.82 13.83
C GLN A 241 26.63 -8.40 13.91
N LEU A 242 25.52 -8.16 13.22
CA LEU A 242 24.84 -6.86 13.19
C LEU A 242 23.96 -6.61 14.42
N ALA A 243 23.47 -7.65 15.10
CA ALA A 243 22.64 -7.53 16.29
C ALA A 243 23.30 -6.74 17.44
N LYS A 244 24.64 -6.60 17.43
CA LYS A 244 25.39 -5.80 18.41
C LYS A 244 25.72 -4.38 17.92
N LYS A 245 25.23 -3.98 16.75
CA LYS A 245 25.51 -2.72 16.07
C LYS A 245 24.21 -2.00 15.72
N ASN A 246 24.31 -0.77 15.20
CA ASN A 246 23.14 0.01 14.75
C ASN A 246 22.65 -0.45 13.37
N TRP A 247 22.12 -1.68 13.30
CA TRP A 247 21.67 -2.36 12.08
C TRP A 247 20.45 -1.70 11.41
N ARG A 248 19.75 -0.82 12.13
CA ARG A 248 18.61 -0.04 11.62
C ARG A 248 18.95 0.73 10.35
N LYS A 249 20.16 1.31 10.27
CA LYS A 249 20.64 1.99 9.04
C LYS A 249 20.72 1.06 7.84
N LEU A 250 21.11 -0.20 8.05
CA LEU A 250 21.13 -1.19 6.99
C LEU A 250 19.71 -1.56 6.55
N ALA A 251 18.79 -1.77 7.50
CA ALA A 251 17.41 -2.09 7.16
C ALA A 251 16.77 -0.99 6.29
N LEU A 252 16.97 0.28 6.65
CA LEU A 252 16.55 1.42 5.82
C LEU A 252 17.22 1.40 4.44
N ALA A 253 18.54 1.15 4.37
CA ALA A 253 19.27 1.07 3.11
C ALA A 253 18.84 -0.10 2.21
N LEU A 254 18.31 -1.18 2.79
CA LEU A 254 17.74 -2.31 2.08
C LEU A 254 16.28 -2.07 1.64
N GLY A 255 15.70 -0.91 1.96
CA GLY A 255 14.36 -0.51 1.54
C GLY A 255 13.24 -0.76 2.56
N PHE A 256 13.55 -1.16 3.79
CA PHE A 256 12.55 -1.34 4.85
C PHE A 256 12.24 -0.01 5.54
N LEU A 257 10.96 0.27 5.82
CA LEU A 257 10.54 1.46 6.55
C LEU A 257 10.65 1.27 8.06
N GLU A 258 10.59 2.37 8.79
CA GLU A 258 10.63 2.32 10.25
C GLU A 258 9.47 1.54 10.86
N TYR A 259 8.28 1.65 10.26
CA TYR A 259 7.14 0.84 10.66
C TYR A 259 7.39 -0.65 10.44
N ASP A 260 8.01 -1.05 9.32
CA ASP A 260 8.34 -2.46 9.05
C ASP A 260 9.34 -2.96 10.07
N ILE A 261 10.38 -2.17 10.36
CA ILE A 261 11.40 -2.48 11.37
C ILE A 261 10.76 -2.71 12.74
N GLU A 262 9.85 -1.83 13.17
CA GLU A 262 9.16 -1.99 14.45
C GLU A 262 8.18 -3.17 14.46
N ALA A 263 7.46 -3.42 13.36
CA ALA A 263 6.58 -4.58 13.23
C ALA A 263 7.37 -5.90 13.35
N TYR A 264 8.49 -6.02 12.64
CA TYR A 264 9.36 -7.20 12.70
C TYR A 264 10.09 -7.32 14.05
N LYS A 265 10.37 -6.22 14.76
CA LYS A 265 10.86 -6.28 16.15
C LYS A 265 9.81 -6.86 17.09
N VAL A 266 8.57 -6.38 17.01
CA VAL A 266 7.47 -6.87 17.86
C VAL A 266 7.24 -8.36 17.59
N GLN A 267 7.16 -8.76 16.32
CA GLN A 267 7.00 -10.15 15.90
C GLN A 267 8.11 -11.06 16.45
N ASN A 268 9.35 -10.59 16.41
CA ASN A 268 10.52 -11.33 16.90
C ASN A 268 10.81 -11.13 18.40
N LYS A 269 9.86 -10.59 19.16
CA LYS A 269 10.00 -10.33 20.61
C LYS A 269 11.27 -9.52 20.94
N TYR A 270 11.58 -8.53 20.10
CA TYR A 270 12.74 -7.65 20.21
C TYR A 270 14.09 -8.39 20.17
N ASN A 271 14.14 -9.55 19.50
CA ASN A 271 15.39 -10.24 19.21
C ASN A 271 16.00 -9.69 17.91
N ASP A 272 16.91 -8.73 18.04
CA ASP A 272 17.59 -8.07 16.93
C ASP A 272 18.21 -9.05 15.92
N ALA A 273 18.84 -10.15 16.37
CA ALA A 273 19.44 -11.12 15.45
C ALA A 273 18.38 -11.85 14.61
N ALA A 274 17.22 -12.17 15.21
CA ALA A 274 16.11 -12.78 14.50
C ALA A 274 15.45 -11.79 13.53
N THR A 275 15.23 -10.55 14.00
CA THR A 275 14.68 -9.46 13.16
C THR A 275 15.56 -9.17 11.95
N ILE A 276 16.88 -9.02 12.13
CA ILE A 276 17.79 -8.76 11.01
C ILE A 276 17.83 -9.94 10.04
N TYR A 277 17.78 -11.17 10.56
CA TYR A 277 17.77 -12.36 9.71
C TYR A 277 16.51 -12.39 8.83
N GLU A 278 15.32 -12.18 9.41
CA GLU A 278 14.07 -12.14 8.66
C GLU A 278 14.04 -11.00 7.64
N LEU A 279 14.56 -9.81 7.99
CA LEU A 279 14.67 -8.69 7.04
C LEU A 279 15.64 -9.00 5.89
N LEU A 280 16.78 -9.64 6.16
CA LEU A 280 17.73 -10.01 5.10
C LEU A 280 17.22 -11.17 4.24
N GLU A 281 16.46 -12.11 4.82
CA GLU A 281 15.78 -13.17 4.08
C GLU A 281 14.72 -12.57 3.16
N LEU A 282 13.91 -11.64 3.68
CA LEU A 282 12.92 -10.90 2.91
C LEU A 282 13.57 -10.09 1.79
N TRP A 283 14.67 -9.38 2.07
CA TRP A 283 15.44 -8.65 1.06
C TRP A 283 15.98 -9.58 -0.03
N ARG A 284 16.51 -10.74 0.35
CA ARG A 284 17.02 -11.72 -0.62
C ARG A 284 15.90 -12.29 -1.48
N ASP A 285 14.75 -12.57 -0.89
CA ASP A 285 13.58 -13.07 -1.60
C ASP A 285 12.99 -12.00 -2.53
N GLN A 286 13.05 -10.72 -2.14
CA GLN A 286 12.67 -9.56 -2.95
C GLN A 286 13.59 -9.38 -4.17
N GLU A 287 14.91 -9.47 -3.95
CA GLU A 287 15.91 -9.22 -4.99
C GLU A 287 16.20 -10.47 -5.86
N SER A 288 15.85 -11.67 -5.39
CA SER A 288 16.00 -12.94 -6.10
C SER A 288 17.42 -13.12 -6.70
N THR A 289 17.56 -13.12 -8.03
CA THR A 289 18.86 -13.26 -8.72
C THR A 289 19.77 -12.03 -8.56
N MET A 290 19.21 -10.88 -8.16
CA MET A 290 19.93 -9.63 -7.89
C MET A 290 20.43 -9.54 -6.44
N ALA A 291 20.03 -10.48 -5.57
CA ALA A 291 20.48 -10.62 -4.19
C ALA A 291 21.92 -11.19 -4.12
N THR A 292 22.85 -10.49 -4.75
CA THR A 292 24.24 -10.93 -4.86
C THR A 292 25.07 -10.55 -3.64
N THR A 293 26.10 -11.35 -3.36
CA THR A 293 27.04 -11.06 -2.27
C THR A 293 27.73 -9.71 -2.45
N THR A 294 28.02 -9.32 -3.70
CA THR A 294 28.59 -8.02 -4.06
C THR A 294 27.68 -6.86 -3.65
N ARG A 295 26.37 -6.98 -3.92
CA ARG A 295 25.41 -5.92 -3.60
C ARG A 295 25.20 -5.77 -2.10
N LEU A 296 25.08 -6.89 -1.38
CA LEU A 296 24.99 -6.85 0.08
C LEU A 296 26.26 -6.30 0.74
N LYS A 297 27.45 -6.62 0.19
CA LYS A 297 28.73 -6.03 0.64
C LYS A 297 28.70 -4.50 0.54
N GLU A 298 28.15 -3.96 -0.55
CA GLU A 298 28.12 -2.51 -0.75
C GLU A 298 27.18 -1.81 0.23
N TYR A 299 25.97 -2.35 0.46
CA TYR A 299 25.06 -1.84 1.49
C TYR A 299 25.70 -1.87 2.89
N LEU A 300 26.37 -2.97 3.24
CA LEU A 300 27.10 -3.10 4.50
C LEU A 300 28.23 -2.07 4.61
N ARG A 301 28.99 -1.84 3.52
CA ARG A 301 30.09 -0.89 3.48
C ARG A 301 29.61 0.55 3.71
N GLN A 302 28.58 0.95 2.99
CA GLN A 302 27.99 2.29 3.08
C GLN A 302 27.37 2.58 4.46
N CYS A 303 26.86 1.54 5.13
CA CYS A 303 26.36 1.65 6.50
C CYS A 303 27.46 1.60 7.57
N GLY A 304 28.75 1.50 7.20
CA GLY A 304 29.88 1.45 8.12
C GLY A 304 30.16 0.07 8.72
N PHE A 305 29.69 -1.01 8.08
CA PHE A 305 29.85 -2.40 8.52
C PHE A 305 30.95 -3.16 7.78
N GLU A 306 32.07 -2.49 7.48
CA GLU A 306 33.25 -3.06 6.79
C GLU A 306 33.77 -4.37 7.41
N THR A 307 33.62 -4.55 8.72
CA THR A 307 34.07 -5.79 9.37
C THR A 307 33.18 -6.98 9.07
N VAL A 308 31.90 -6.74 8.75
CA VAL A 308 30.86 -7.76 8.51
C VAL A 308 30.89 -8.24 7.07
N THR A 309 31.37 -7.41 6.13
CA THR A 309 31.51 -7.78 4.70
C THR A 309 32.42 -9.00 4.48
N LYS A 310 33.32 -9.29 5.43
CA LYS A 310 34.22 -10.46 5.42
C LYS A 310 33.49 -11.82 5.47
N VAL A 311 32.23 -11.83 5.91
CA VAL A 311 31.37 -13.04 5.93
C VAL A 311 30.94 -13.43 4.51
N LEU A 312 30.80 -12.43 3.63
CA LEU A 312 30.48 -12.62 2.23
C LEU A 312 31.81 -12.87 1.50
N LYS A 313 32.08 -14.11 1.10
CA LYS A 313 33.24 -14.43 0.25
C LYS A 313 32.87 -14.17 -1.20
#